data_AF-A0A3N1XSV7-F1
#
_entry.id   AF-A0A3N1XSV7-F1
#
_cell.length_a   1.000
_cell.length_b   1.000
_cell.length_c   1.000
_cell.angle_alpha   90.00
_cell.angle_beta   90.00
_cell.angle_gamma   90.00
#
_symmetry.space_group_name_H-M   'P 1'
#
loop_
_entity.id
_entity.type
_entity.pdbx_description
1 polymer ?
#
loop_
_entity_poly.entity_id
_entity_poly.type
_entity_poly.pdbx_seq_one_letter_code
_entity_poly.pdbx_strand_id
1 'polypeptide(L)' 'MFFVSDIYTTAPSNFKTELQKKTYRALEDLHIPFERIDTDEAITMDNCIQINEALNMKMVKTLVAKGR' A
#
# COMPACT_ATOMS: atom_id res chain seq x y z
N MET A 1 9.22 -4.45 16.99
CA MET A 1 9.51 -3.22 16.23
C MET A 1 8.92 -3.43 14.85
N PHE A 2 8.04 -2.54 14.41
CA PHE A 2 7.32 -2.65 13.14
C PHE A 2 8.22 -2.10 12.02
N PHE A 3 8.49 -2.90 10.99
CA PHE A 3 9.33 -2.45 9.89
C PHE A 3 8.57 -1.54 8.92
N VAL A 4 9.20 -0.43 8.55
CA VAL A 4 8.79 0.50 7.48
C VAL A 4 10.03 0.86 6.67
N SER A 5 9.99 0.63 5.36
CA SER A 5 11.09 0.99 4.45
C SER A 5 11.11 2.48 4.09
N ASP A 6 12.14 2.89 3.37
CA ASP A 6 12.12 4.14 2.58
C ASP A 6 11.02 4.11 1.50
N ILE A 7 10.67 5.29 1.00
CA ILE A 7 9.67 5.46 -0.05
C ILE A 7 10.25 5.04 -1.42
N TYR A 8 9.46 4.29 -2.17
CA TYR A 8 9.72 3.94 -3.56
C TYR A 8 8.66 4.54 -4.49
N THR A 9 9.08 4.91 -5.69
CA THR A 9 8.21 5.41 -6.77
C THR A 9 8.11 4.44 -7.95
N THR A 10 8.58 3.20 -7.76
CA THR A 10 8.60 2.14 -8.78
C THR A 10 7.93 0.87 -8.26
N ALA A 11 7.52 -0.01 -9.18
CA ALA A 11 6.94 -1.31 -8.84
C ALA A 11 7.95 -2.18 -8.06
N PRO A 12 7.48 -3.09 -7.17
CA PRO A 12 8.37 -3.99 -6.46
C PRO A 12 9.04 -4.99 -7.42
N SER A 13 10.25 -5.42 -7.09
CA SER A 13 10.98 -6.44 -7.85
C SER A 13 10.32 -7.82 -7.76
N ASN A 14 9.63 -8.10 -6.66
CA ASN A 14 8.91 -9.35 -6.41
C ASN A 14 7.45 -9.06 -6.07
N PHE A 15 6.52 -9.68 -6.81
CA PHE A 15 5.08 -9.58 -6.56
C PHE A 15 4.62 -10.73 -5.66
N LYS A 16 3.83 -10.42 -4.63
CA LYS A 16 3.27 -11.41 -3.70
C LYS A 16 2.01 -12.06 -4.24
N THR A 17 1.27 -11.38 -5.13
CA THR A 17 0.04 -11.89 -5.73
C THR A 17 -0.12 -11.43 -7.18
N GLU A 18 -0.91 -12.18 -7.97
CA GLU A 18 -1.27 -11.78 -9.33
C GLU A 18 -2.09 -10.48 -9.37
N LEU A 19 -2.92 -10.23 -8.34
CA LEU A 19 -3.65 -8.97 -8.22
C LEU A 19 -2.68 -7.79 -8.10
N GLN A 20 -1.69 -7.90 -7.20
CA GLN A 20 -0.68 -6.85 -7.01
C GLN A 20 0.07 -6.55 -8.32
N LYS A 21 0.50 -7.60 -9.05
CA LYS A 21 1.18 -7.45 -10.35
C LYS A 21 0.32 -6.69 -11.35
N LYS A 22 -0.96 -7.05 -11.46
CA LYS A 22 -1.92 -6.37 -12.35
C LYS A 22 -2.19 -4.93 -11.93
N THR A 23 -2.26 -4.64 -10.63
CA THR A 23 -2.41 -3.27 -10.12
C THR A 23 -1.26 -2.37 -10.56
N TYR A 24 0.00 -2.78 -10.37
CA TYR A 24 1.14 -1.97 -10.80
C TYR A 24 1.21 -1.80 -12.32
N ARG A 25 0.91 -2.86 -13.08
CA ARG A 25 0.82 -2.75 -14.54
C ARG A 25 -0.23 -1.73 -14.98
N ALA A 26 -1.40 -1.73 -14.33
CA ALA A 26 -2.45 -0.76 -14.65
C ALA A 26 -2.02 0.68 -14.31
N LEU A 27 -1.31 0.90 -13.19
CA LEU A 27 -0.77 2.22 -12.84
C LEU A 27 0.25 2.71 -13.88
N GLU A 28 1.12 1.82 -14.35
CA GLU A 28 2.11 2.11 -15.41
C GLU A 28 1.42 2.43 -16.75
N ASP A 29 0.54 1.55 -17.23
CA ASP A 29 -0.19 1.73 -18.50
C ASP A 29 -1.01 3.03 -18.51
N LEU A 30 -1.55 3.44 -17.36
CA LEU A 30 -2.33 4.68 -17.18
C LEU A 30 -1.48 5.90 -16.81
N HIS A 31 -0.16 5.75 -16.66
CA HIS A 31 0.76 6.82 -16.27
C HIS A 31 0.37 7.50 -14.93
N ILE A 32 -0.13 6.71 -13.98
CA ILE A 32 -0.52 7.21 -12.66
C ILE A 32 0.68 7.15 -11.71
N PRO A 33 1.19 8.29 -11.22
CA PRO A 33 2.29 8.30 -10.26
C PRO A 33 1.81 7.72 -8.92
N PHE A 34 2.72 7.01 -8.23
CA PHE A 34 2.47 6.48 -6.91
C PHE A 34 3.73 6.49 -6.06
N GLU A 35 3.52 6.43 -4.75
CA GLU A 35 4.53 6.15 -3.75
C GLU A 35 4.15 4.86 -3.02
N ARG A 36 5.14 4.07 -2.62
CA ARG A 36 4.94 2.87 -1.81
C ARG A 36 6.05 2.72 -0.79
N ILE A 37 5.73 2.00 0.28
CA ILE A 37 6.68 1.49 1.28
C ILE A 37 6.46 -0.01 1.42
N ASP A 38 7.51 -0.72 1.84
CA ASP A 38 7.42 -2.10 2.27
C ASP A 38 7.31 -2.13 3.81
N THR A 39 6.42 -2.98 4.32
CA THR A 39 6.17 -3.11 5.77
C THR A 39 6.02 -4.57 6.18
N ASP A 40 6.15 -4.82 7.48
CA ASP A 40 5.58 -6.02 8.09
C ASP A 40 4.04 -5.99 8.02
N GLU A 41 3.37 -7.06 8.47
CA GLU A 41 1.92 -7.07 8.58
C GLU A 41 1.41 -6.03 9.59
N ALA A 42 0.61 -5.08 9.10
CA ALA A 42 0.05 -4.00 9.91
C ALA A 42 -1.23 -4.45 10.62
N ILE A 43 -1.13 -4.85 11.89
CA ILE A 43 -2.24 -5.39 12.69
C ILE A 43 -2.80 -4.34 13.67
N THR A 44 -1.93 -3.56 14.32
CA THR A 44 -2.32 -2.58 15.35
C THR A 44 -2.57 -1.19 14.76
N MET A 45 -3.23 -0.32 15.53
CA MET A 45 -3.40 1.09 15.13
C MET A 45 -2.08 1.85 15.08
N ASP A 46 -1.13 1.54 15.96
CA ASP A 46 0.21 2.17 15.96
C ASP A 46 0.99 1.86 14.67
N ASN A 47 0.79 0.67 14.08
CA ASN A 47 1.36 0.34 12.77
C ASN A 47 0.75 1.24 11.68
N CYS A 48 -0.57 1.45 11.70
CA CYS A 48 -1.25 2.35 10.76
C CYS A 48 -0.76 3.81 10.88
N ILE A 49 -0.48 4.28 12.10
CA ILE A 49 0.04 5.64 12.35
C ILE A 49 1.42 5.81 11.70
N GLN A 50 2.33 4.86 11.92
CA GLN A 50 3.68 4.88 11.31
C GLN A 50 3.63 4.88 9.78
N ILE A 51 2.73 4.11 9.17
CA ILE A 51 2.54 4.10 7.70
C ILE A 51 2.04 5.46 7.19
N ASN A 52 1.08 6.07 7.90
CA ASN A 52 0.54 7.37 7.53
C ASN A 52 1.61 8.46 7.59
N GLU A 53 2.46 8.44 8.61
CA GLU A 53 3.57 9.37 8.76
C GLU A 53 4.60 9.20 7.64
N ALA A 54 4.99 7.95 7.33
CA ALA A 54 5.97 7.65 6.29
C ALA A 54 5.51 8.10 4.89
N LEU A 55 4.23 7.92 4.55
CA LEU A 55 3.68 8.30 3.25
C LEU A 55 3.01 9.68 3.23
N ASN A 56 3.04 10.42 4.35
CA ASN A 56 2.31 11.68 4.53
C ASN A 56 0.84 11.59 4.04
N MET A 57 0.15 10.51 4.42
CA MET A 57 -1.18 10.18 3.89
C MET A 57 -2.17 9.79 5.00
N LYS A 58 -3.47 9.74 4.64
CA LYS A 58 -4.53 9.25 5.51
C LYS A 58 -5.03 7.90 5.02
N MET A 59 -4.69 6.84 5.75
CA MET A 59 -5.12 5.48 5.41
C MET A 59 -6.65 5.38 5.40
N VAL A 60 -7.18 4.78 4.33
CA VAL A 60 -8.61 4.49 4.17
C VAL A 60 -8.89 3.02 4.44
N LYS A 61 -10.08 2.71 4.98
CA LYS A 61 -10.59 1.34 5.15
C LYS A 61 -11.97 1.24 4.52
N THR A 62 -12.19 0.19 3.75
CA THR A 62 -13.46 -0.05 3.07
C THR A 62 -14.38 -0.88 3.96
N LEU A 63 -15.55 -0.33 4.29
CA LEU A 63 -16.65 -1.11 4.88
C LEU A 63 -17.44 -1.77 3.75
N VAL A 64 -17.42 -3.10 3.69
CA VAL A 64 -18.25 -3.85 2.74
C VAL A 64 -19.56 -4.22 3.43
N ALA A 65 -20.66 -3.59 3.01
CA ALA A 65 -22.00 -3.87 3.52
C ALA A 65 -22.86 -4.54 2.42
N LYS A 66 -23.71 -5.50 2.80
CA LYS A 66 -24.73 -6.06 1.91
C LYS A 66 -26.05 -5.32 2.12
N GLY A 67 -26.70 -4.94 1.02
CA GLY A 67 -28.08 -4.48 1.05
C GLY A 67 -29.03 -5.60 1.50
N ARG A 68 -30.19 -5.22 2.05
CA ARG A 68 -31.28 -6.17 2.30
C ARG A 68 -31.86 -6.70 0.98
#